data_AF-A0A8I6XAC5-F1
#
_entry.id   AF-A0A8I6XAC5-F1
#
_cell.length_a   1.000
_cell.length_b   1.000
_cell.length_c   1.000
_cell.angle_alpha   90.00
_cell.angle_beta   90.00
_cell.angle_gamma   90.00
#
_symmetry.space_group_name_H-M   'P 1'
#
loop_
_entity.id
_entity.type
_entity.pdbx_description
1 polymer ?
#
loop_
_entity_poly.entity_id
_entity_poly.type
_entity_poly.pdbx_seq_one_letter_code
_entity_poly.pdbx_strand_id
1 'polypeptide(L)'
;MKNVEVESNCQTLIKALQSSVYDRAPEGILLREIWDFARLSFSACTFYFAPKACNNLVHALAAFGASQQAGLHLWLEDLPDKVLV
;
A
#
# COMPACT_ATOMS: atom_id res chain seq x y z
N MET A 1 5.99 18.26 11.50
CA MET A 1 5.35 17.09 10.84
C MET A 1 4.10 17.57 10.12
N LYS A 2 3.69 16.92 9.01
CA LYS A 2 2.56 17.35 8.16
C LYS A 2 1.38 16.39 8.30
N ASN A 3 0.18 16.85 7.95
CA ASN A 3 -0.99 16.00 7.74
C ASN A 3 -1.03 15.60 6.26
N VAL A 4 -1.29 14.32 5.99
CA VAL A 4 -1.30 13.75 4.64
C VAL A 4 -2.57 12.95 4.41
N GLU A 5 -3.13 13.11 3.22
CA GLU A 5 -4.21 12.28 2.70
C GLU A 5 -3.66 11.46 1.54
N VAL A 6 -3.89 10.15 1.58
CA VAL A 6 -3.41 9.19 0.57
C VAL A 6 -4.60 8.56 -0.12
N GLU A 7 -4.65 8.69 -1.43
CA GLU A 7 -5.71 8.10 -2.24
C GLU A 7 -5.23 6.83 -2.95
N SER A 8 -6.10 5.81 -3.00
CA SER A 8 -5.86 4.60 -3.78
C SER A 8 -7.12 4.19 -4.53
N ASN A 9 -6.94 3.64 -5.73
CA ASN A 9 -8.02 3.00 -6.48
C ASN A 9 -8.23 1.52 -6.09
N CYS A 10 -7.49 1.00 -5.10
CA CYS A 10 -7.65 -0.36 -4.60
C CYS A 10 -8.57 -0.36 -3.38
N GLN A 11 -9.87 -0.61 -3.61
CA GLN A 11 -10.88 -0.64 -2.54
C GLN A 11 -10.55 -1.67 -1.44
N THR A 12 -9.99 -2.82 -1.81
CA THR A 12 -9.59 -3.87 -0.86
C THR A 12 -8.49 -3.36 0.07
N LEU A 13 -7.46 -2.71 -0.48
CA LEU A 13 -6.37 -2.12 0.31
C LEU A 13 -6.89 -1.05 1.27
N ILE A 14 -7.76 -0.15 0.81
CA ILE A 14 -8.32 0.90 1.67
C ILE A 14 -9.13 0.29 2.82
N LYS A 15 -9.97 -0.72 2.54
CA LYS A 15 -10.70 -1.45 3.60
C LYS A 15 -9.76 -2.13 4.58
N ALA A 16 -8.66 -2.69 4.08
CA ALA A 16 -7.66 -3.34 4.91
C ALA A 16 -6.90 -2.34 5.80
N LEU A 17 -6.59 -1.15 5.30
CA LEU A 17 -5.93 -0.09 6.08
C LEU A 17 -6.86 0.57 7.11
N GLN A 18 -8.16 0.58 6.84
CA GLN A 18 -9.18 1.20 7.70
C GLN A 18 -9.83 0.22 8.69
N SER A 19 -9.47 -1.06 8.67
CA SER A 19 -10.05 -2.08 9.55
C SER A 19 -8.99 -3.04 10.07
N SER A 20 -9.29 -3.78 11.13
CA SER A 20 -8.41 -4.81 11.67
C SER A 20 -8.64 -6.20 11.03
N VAL A 21 -9.40 -6.28 9.94
CA VAL A 21 -9.82 -7.55 9.32
C VAL A 21 -8.63 -8.32 8.75
N TYR A 22 -7.58 -7.60 8.33
CA TYR A 22 -6.41 -8.17 7.66
C TYR A 22 -5.18 -8.24 8.57
N ASP A 23 -5.29 -7.90 9.86
CA ASP A 23 -4.17 -7.91 10.80
C ASP A 23 -3.55 -9.31 10.97
N ARG A 24 -4.35 -10.36 10.73
CA ARG A 24 -3.92 -11.78 10.79
C ARG A 24 -3.73 -12.41 9.41
N ALA A 25 -3.88 -11.65 8.33
CA ALA A 25 -3.60 -12.14 7.00
C ALA A 25 -2.08 -12.20 6.77
N PRO A 26 -1.58 -13.05 5.85
CA PRO A 26 -0.17 -13.05 5.46
C PRO A 26 0.33 -11.65 5.06
N GLU A 27 -0.51 -10.87 4.38
CA GLU A 27 -0.23 -9.51 3.94
C GLU A 27 -0.36 -8.46 5.06
N GLY A 28 -0.80 -8.86 6.25
CA GLY A 28 -1.03 -7.97 7.39
C GLY A 28 0.23 -7.24 7.85
N ILE A 29 1.41 -7.85 7.66
CA ILE A 29 2.69 -7.18 7.96
C ILE A 29 2.91 -5.94 7.07
N LEU A 30 2.54 -6.00 5.79
CA LEU A 30 2.66 -4.85 4.89
C LEU A 30 1.73 -3.71 5.33
N LEU A 31 0.51 -4.04 5.79
CA LEU A 31 -0.42 -3.04 6.32
C LEU A 31 0.11 -2.39 7.59
N ARG A 32 0.75 -3.19 8.46
CA ARG A 32 1.41 -2.68 9.65
C ARG A 32 2.58 -1.76 9.30
N GLU A 33 3.45 -2.15 8.37
CA GLU A 33 4.59 -1.34 7.93
C GLU A 33 4.13 0.01 7.33
N ILE A 34 3.07 0.00 6.54
CA ILE A 34 2.45 1.23 6.01
C ILE A 34 2.05 2.16 7.17
N TRP A 35 1.39 1.63 8.19
CA TRP A 35 0.96 2.42 9.35
C TRP A 35 2.13 2.86 10.25
N ASP A 36 3.12 2.00 10.46
CA ASP A 36 4.31 2.32 11.24
C ASP A 36 5.08 3.46 10.57
N PHE A 37 5.32 3.38 9.25
CA PHE A 37 5.91 4.47 8.48
C PHE A 37 5.08 5.76 8.56
N ALA A 38 3.76 5.65 8.39
CA ALA A 38 2.87 6.81 8.40
C ALA A 38 2.88 7.55 9.75
N ARG A 39 2.85 6.80 10.86
CA ARG A 39 2.88 7.36 12.22
C ARG A 39 4.22 7.98 12.58
N LEU A 40 5.32 7.42 12.07
CA LEU A 40 6.66 7.96 12.28
C LEU A 40 6.93 9.21 11.43
N SER A 41 6.32 9.31 10.25
CA SER A 41 6.60 10.36 9.27
C SER A 41 5.65 11.57 9.33
N PHE A 42 4.41 11.36 9.77
CA PHE A 42 3.33 12.35 9.65
C PHE A 42 2.60 12.59 10.98
N SER A 43 2.04 13.79 11.13
CA SER A 43 1.19 14.13 12.29
C SER A 43 -0.17 13.45 12.22
N ALA A 44 -0.71 13.33 11.00
CA ALA A 44 -1.90 12.57 10.69
C ALA A 44 -1.77 12.01 9.28
N CYS A 45 -2.22 10.77 9.09
CA CYS A 45 -2.30 10.12 7.79
C CYS A 45 -3.66 9.46 7.66
N THR A 46 -4.37 9.75 6.58
CA THR A 46 -5.68 9.15 6.27
C THR A 46 -5.66 8.57 4.86
N PHE A 47 -6.25 7.39 4.72
CA PHE A 47 -6.32 6.66 3.46
C PHE A 47 -7.75 6.69 2.93
N TYR A 48 -7.92 7.00 1.64
CA TYR A 48 -9.24 7.07 0.99
C TYR A 48 -9.27 6.32 -0.34
N PHE A 49 -10.45 5.79 -0.66
CA PHE A 49 -10.70 5.23 -1.97
C PHE A 49 -11.01 6.35 -2.96
N ALA A 50 -10.31 6.35 -4.10
CA ALA A 50 -10.59 7.23 -5.22
C ALA A 50 -10.73 6.40 -6.51
N PRO A 51 -11.81 6.58 -7.29
CA PRO A 51 -12.03 5.84 -8.53
C PRO A 51 -10.84 5.94 -9.49
N LYS A 52 -10.64 4.92 -10.34
CA LYS A 52 -9.54 4.87 -11.31
C LYS A 52 -9.48 6.12 -12.20
N ALA A 53 -10.63 6.70 -12.55
CA ALA A 53 -10.72 7.93 -13.34
C ALA A 53 -9.99 9.12 -12.69
N CYS A 54 -9.93 9.18 -11.36
CA CYS A 54 -9.19 10.19 -10.60
C CYS A 54 -7.67 9.90 -10.54
N ASN A 55 -7.29 8.65 -10.77
CA ASN A 55 -5.92 8.12 -10.58
C ASN A 55 -5.28 7.61 -11.88
N ASN A 56 -5.66 8.17 -13.03
CA ASN A 56 -5.16 7.72 -14.34
C ASN A 56 -3.63 7.82 -14.44
N LEU A 57 -3.03 8.89 -13.91
CA LEU A 57 -1.58 9.06 -13.89
C LEU A 57 -0.89 7.99 -13.04
N VAL A 58 -1.40 7.74 -11.83
CA VAL A 58 -0.87 6.71 -10.92
C VAL A 58 -0.95 5.34 -11.58
N HIS A 59 -2.06 5.04 -12.25
CA HIS A 59 -2.22 3.78 -12.98
C HIS A 59 -1.22 3.65 -14.14
N ALA A 60 -1.03 4.71 -14.92
CA ALA A 60 -0.06 4.72 -16.02
C ALA A 60 1.38 4.55 -15.51
N LEU A 61 1.74 5.20 -14.41
CA LEU A 61 3.05 5.05 -13.76
C LEU A 61 3.28 3.65 -13.22
N ALA A 62 2.25 3.06 -12.58
CA ALA A 62 2.32 1.68 -12.10
C ALA A 62 2.48 0.68 -13.26
N ALA A 63 1.72 0.86 -14.34
CA ALA A 63 1.84 0.02 -15.54
C ALA A 63 3.21 0.18 -16.20
N PHE A 64 3.71 1.41 -16.29
CA PHE A 64 5.04 1.69 -16.81
C PHE A 64 6.12 0.99 -15.97
N GLY A 65 6.11 1.14 -14.65
CA GLY A 65 7.05 0.47 -13.75
C GLY A 65 6.97 -1.05 -13.81
N ALA A 66 5.77 -1.63 -13.97
CA ALA A 66 5.60 -3.07 -14.15
C ALA A 66 6.07 -3.56 -15.54
N SER A 67 5.96 -2.72 -16.57
CA SER A 67 6.35 -3.05 -17.95
C SER A 67 7.85 -2.90 -18.21
N GLN A 68 8.54 -2.06 -17.43
CA GLN A 68 9.98 -1.91 -17.55
C GLN A 68 10.70 -3.09 -16.89
N GLN A 69 11.49 -3.82 -17.67
CA GLN A 69 12.65 -4.59 -17.19
C GLN A 69 13.76 -3.63 -16.73
N ALA A 70 13.43 -2.65 -15.89
CA ALA A 70 14.41 -1.84 -15.19
C ALA A 70 15.18 -2.82 -14.29
N GLY A 71 16.48 -2.97 -14.57
CA GLY A 71 17.31 -4.09 -14.11
C GLY A 71 16.99 -4.54 -12.69
N LEU A 72 16.53 -5.79 -12.57
CA LEU A 72 16.34 -6.57 -11.33
C LEU A 72 16.41 -5.74 -10.04
N HIS A 73 15.45 -4.84 -9.82
CA HIS A 73 15.13 -4.41 -8.46
C HIS A 73 14.40 -5.58 -7.81
N LEU A 74 15.19 -6.59 -7.46
CA LEU A 74 14.75 -7.68 -6.63
C LEU A 74 14.44 -7.08 -5.27
N TRP A 75 13.21 -7.29 -4.82
CA TRP A 75 12.91 -7.22 -3.41
C TRP A 75 13.66 -8.39 -2.78
N LEU A 76 14.81 -8.07 -2.17
CA LEU A 76 15.69 -9.03 -1.50
C LEU A 76 15.10 -9.47 -0.16
N GLU A 77 14.11 -8.74 0.34
CA GLU A 77 13.34 -9.10 1.52
C GLU A 77 12.38 -10.22 1.14
N ASP A 78 12.44 -11.33 1.90
CA ASP A 78 11.55 -12.46 1.69
C ASP A 78 10.10 -11.99 1.77
N LEU A 79 9.27 -12.46 0.83
CA LEU A 79 7.83 -12.23 0.90
C LEU A 79 7.34 -12.73 2.26
N PRO A 80 6.43 -12.01 2.96
CA PRO A 80 5.94 -12.44 4.25
C PRO A 80 5.51 -13.90 4.20
N ASP A 81 5.99 -14.70 5.16
CA ASP A 81 5.64 -16.12 5.24
C ASP A 81 4.12 -16.28 5.14
N LYS A 82 3.68 -17.23 4.30
CA LYS A 82 2.26 -17.58 4.24
C LYS A 82 1.84 -18.04 5.64
N VAL A 83 1.05 -17.20 6.32
CA VAL A 83 0.38 -17.59 7.56
C VAL A 83 -0.63 -18.70 7.20
N LEU A 84 -0.25 -19.95 7.50
CA LEU A 84 -1.18 -21.08 7.42
C LEU A 84 -2.18 -20.94 8.57
N VAL A 85 -3.46 -20.80 8.21
CA VAL A 85 -4.61 -20.81 9.15
C VAL A 85 -5.02 -22.23 9.44
#